data_AF-A0A3D1EV45-F1
#
_entry.id   AF-A0A3D1EV45-F1
#
_cell.length_a   1.000
_cell.length_b   1.000
_cell.length_c   1.000
_cell.angle_alpha   90.00
_cell.angle_beta   90.00
_cell.angle_gamma   90.00
#
_symmetry.space_group_name_H-M   'P 1'
#
loop_
_entity.id
_entity.type
_entity.pdbx_description
1 polymer ?
#
loop_
_entity_poly.entity_id
_entity_poly.type
_entity_poly.pdbx_seq_one_letter_code
_entity_poly.pdbx_strand_id
1 'polypeptide(L)'
;MLLIDQRSYRFIFAHVLLTGLFFTPSLAANTYPYQVPGDYSTLSEAVAASGANQVTLRIVDQTTVTANLIVPSNVSLIFNSPGKLYINSGVLLTINGSVQADSYQIFDGPGSVSGKFITPTIYPEWFF
;
A
#
# COMPACT_ATOMS: atom_id res chain seq x y z
N MET A 1 -23.96 10.19 29.17
CA MET A 1 -24.54 9.44 28.04
C MET A 1 -23.79 9.87 26.79
N LEU A 2 -22.86 9.04 26.30
CA LEU A 2 -21.97 9.33 25.15
C LEU A 2 -22.76 9.31 23.85
N LEU A 3 -22.65 10.35 23.04
CA LEU A 3 -23.12 10.39 21.65
C LEU A 3 -21.96 10.83 20.76
N ILE A 4 -21.43 9.87 20.01
CA ILE A 4 -20.46 10.07 18.93
C ILE A 4 -21.26 10.48 17.68
N ASP A 5 -20.93 11.62 17.09
CA ASP A 5 -21.58 12.19 15.90
C ASP A 5 -21.23 11.38 14.62
N GLN A 6 -22.25 11.03 13.85
CA GLN A 6 -22.21 10.13 12.69
C GLN A 6 -22.13 10.87 11.33
N ARG A 7 -21.60 12.09 11.27
CA ARG A 7 -21.68 12.91 10.04
C ARG A 7 -20.71 12.59 8.91
N SER A 8 -19.74 11.69 9.08
CA SER A 8 -18.69 11.53 8.05
C SER A 8 -18.75 10.23 7.22
N TYR A 9 -19.81 9.43 7.34
CA TYR A 9 -19.98 8.21 6.55
C TYR A 9 -21.23 8.25 5.66
N ARG A 10 -21.20 9.00 4.54
CA ARG A 10 -22.18 8.78 3.46
C ARG A 10 -21.51 8.92 2.08
N PHE A 11 -20.99 7.78 1.61
CA PHE A 11 -20.83 7.46 0.20
C PHE A 11 -22.06 7.89 -0.61
N ILE A 12 -21.88 8.69 -1.67
CA ILE A 12 -22.82 8.72 -2.81
C ILE A 12 -22.01 8.77 -4.10
N PHE A 13 -21.81 7.61 -4.72
CA PHE A 13 -21.68 7.50 -6.17
C PHE A 13 -23.01 7.96 -6.79
N ALA A 14 -23.04 9.10 -7.47
CA ALA A 14 -24.17 9.48 -8.31
C ALA A 14 -23.68 10.17 -9.59
N HIS A 15 -23.92 9.49 -10.71
CA HIS A 15 -24.05 9.97 -12.09
C HIS A 15 -22.94 10.87 -12.67
N VAL A 16 -22.09 10.22 -13.47
CA VAL A 16 -21.35 10.80 -14.61
C VAL A 16 -22.23 11.79 -15.39
N LEU A 17 -21.74 13.02 -15.64
CA LEU A 17 -21.87 13.72 -16.93
C LEU A 17 -20.88 14.92 -16.99
N LEU A 18 -19.97 14.83 -17.97
CA LEU A 18 -19.44 15.91 -18.79
C LEU A 18 -18.78 17.14 -18.12
N THR A 19 -17.47 17.06 -17.90
CA THR A 19 -16.42 18.03 -18.32
C THR A 19 -15.13 17.70 -17.56
N GLY A 20 -13.98 17.73 -18.23
CA GLY A 20 -12.71 17.26 -17.70
C GLY A 20 -12.26 17.95 -16.42
N LEU A 21 -12.48 17.31 -15.28
CA LEU A 21 -11.89 17.66 -13.99
C LEU A 21 -11.16 16.42 -13.46
N PHE A 22 -9.84 16.45 -13.55
CA PHE A 22 -9.00 15.54 -12.79
C PHE A 22 -9.25 15.85 -11.30
N PHE A 23 -9.94 14.95 -10.59
CA PHE A 23 -9.95 14.98 -9.13
C PHE A 23 -8.54 14.65 -8.65
N THR A 24 -7.74 15.67 -8.35
CA THR A 24 -6.67 15.49 -7.36
C THR A 24 -7.35 15.31 -6.01
N PRO A 25 -7.13 14.22 -5.26
CA PRO A 25 -7.65 14.15 -3.90
C PRO A 25 -7.13 15.35 -3.09
N SER A 26 -8.07 16.15 -2.60
CA SER A 26 -7.85 17.35 -1.81
C SER A 26 -7.34 16.99 -0.42
N LEU A 27 -6.17 17.52 -0.08
CA LEU A 27 -5.53 17.41 1.24
C LEU A 27 -6.39 18.09 2.30
N ALA A 28 -7.14 17.30 3.08
CA ALA A 28 -7.51 17.64 4.46
C ALA A 28 -8.10 16.42 5.16
N ALA A 29 -7.25 15.44 5.48
CA ALA A 29 -7.55 14.53 6.56
C ALA A 29 -6.28 14.34 7.41
N ASN A 30 -6.13 15.24 8.38
CA ASN A 30 -5.59 14.93 9.70
C ASN A 30 -4.07 14.78 9.79
N THR A 31 -3.42 15.82 10.30
CA THR A 31 -2.07 15.79 10.85
C THR A 31 -1.99 14.81 12.02
N TYR A 32 -1.60 13.57 11.74
CA TYR A 32 -1.02 12.64 12.69
C TYR A 32 0.18 11.98 12.00
N PRO A 33 1.35 11.83 12.65
CA PRO A 33 2.54 11.19 12.04
C PRO A 33 2.37 9.67 11.82
N TYR A 34 1.13 9.18 11.90
CA TYR A 34 0.77 7.79 11.75
C TYR A 34 -0.46 7.72 10.83
N GLN A 35 -0.24 7.33 9.57
CA GLN A 35 -1.31 7.01 8.65
C GLN A 35 -2.02 5.76 9.19
N VAL A 36 -3.33 5.86 9.41
CA VAL A 36 -4.14 4.75 9.93
C VAL A 36 -4.08 3.59 8.92
N PRO A 37 -3.83 2.34 9.35
CA PRO A 37 -3.84 1.20 8.45
C PRO A 37 -5.29 0.97 7.98
N GLY A 38 -5.63 1.46 6.78
CA GLY A 38 -6.98 1.30 6.23
C GLY A 38 -7.36 2.13 5.01
N ASP A 39 -6.62 3.18 4.64
CA ASP A 39 -7.15 4.17 3.68
C ASP A 39 -6.96 3.84 2.19
N TYR A 40 -6.21 2.79 1.85
CA TYR A 40 -5.96 2.38 0.46
C TYR A 40 -6.49 0.98 0.21
N SER A 41 -7.29 0.82 -0.84
CA SER A 41 -7.87 -0.48 -1.22
C SER A 41 -6.85 -1.38 -1.91
N THR A 42 -5.76 -0.79 -2.44
CA THR A 42 -4.67 -1.52 -3.08
C THR A 42 -3.29 -0.91 -2.77
N LEU A 43 -2.25 -1.73 -2.91
CA LEU A 43 -0.86 -1.26 -2.83
C LEU A 43 -0.54 -0.18 -3.89
N SER A 44 -1.14 -0.29 -5.09
CA SER A 44 -0.93 0.67 -6.16
C SER A 44 -1.48 2.06 -5.82
N GLU A 45 -2.63 2.15 -5.15
CA GLU A 45 -3.19 3.42 -4.69
C GLU A 45 -2.31 4.06 -3.62
N ALA A 46 -1.83 3.26 -2.67
CA ALA A 46 -0.94 3.74 -1.61
C ALA A 46 0.39 4.29 -2.18
N VAL A 47 0.96 3.61 -3.17
CA VAL A 47 2.18 4.07 -3.87
C VAL A 47 1.90 5.32 -4.73
N ALA A 48 0.74 5.39 -5.40
CA ALA A 48 0.38 6.60 -6.15
C ALA A 48 0.19 7.81 -5.22
N ALA A 49 -0.44 7.60 -4.07
CA ALA A 49 -0.70 8.64 -3.08
C ALA A 49 0.58 9.17 -2.40
N SER A 50 1.66 8.39 -2.33
CA SER A 50 2.92 8.88 -1.76
C SER A 50 3.50 10.04 -2.57
N GLY A 51 3.28 10.06 -3.89
CA GLY A 51 3.91 11.02 -4.79
C GLY A 51 5.43 11.05 -4.60
N ALA A 52 5.98 12.24 -4.37
CA ALA A 52 7.41 12.45 -4.09
C ALA A 52 7.78 12.42 -2.60
N ASN A 53 6.81 12.23 -1.70
CA ASN A 53 7.04 12.28 -0.26
C ASN A 53 7.67 10.98 0.23
N GLN A 54 8.51 11.08 1.27
CA GLN A 54 8.95 9.88 1.98
C GLN A 54 7.76 9.30 2.75
N VAL A 55 7.37 8.06 2.42
CA VAL A 55 6.21 7.39 3.01
C VAL A 55 6.60 6.00 3.49
N THR A 56 6.05 5.59 4.63
CA THR A 56 6.13 4.22 5.12
C THR A 56 4.76 3.56 5.00
N LEU A 57 4.68 2.50 4.20
CA LEU A 57 3.49 1.68 4.04
C LEU A 57 3.60 0.45 4.93
N ARG A 58 2.59 0.25 5.78
CA ARG A 58 2.53 -0.87 6.70
C ARG A 58 1.58 -1.94 6.18
N ILE A 59 2.12 -3.12 5.89
CA ILE A 59 1.38 -4.29 5.43
C ILE A 59 1.09 -5.17 6.65
N VAL A 60 -0.17 -5.21 7.06
CA VAL A 60 -0.61 -5.96 8.26
C VAL A 60 -1.42 -7.20 7.91
N ASP A 61 -1.95 -7.28 6.69
CA ASP A 61 -2.74 -8.39 6.16
C ASP A 61 -2.29 -8.72 4.73
N GLN A 62 -2.80 -9.82 4.19
CA GLN A 62 -2.54 -10.20 2.80
C GLN A 62 -3.09 -9.13 1.84
N THR A 63 -2.20 -8.53 1.03
CA THR A 63 -2.55 -7.58 -0.02
C THR A 63 -2.23 -8.17 -1.39
N THR A 64 -3.22 -8.20 -2.29
CA THR A 64 -3.04 -8.77 -3.63
C THR A 64 -2.51 -7.72 -4.60
N VAL A 65 -1.46 -8.06 -5.35
CA VAL A 65 -0.89 -7.24 -6.43
C VAL A 65 -1.39 -7.78 -7.76
N THR A 66 -2.32 -7.06 -8.37
CA THR A 66 -3.06 -7.51 -9.57
C THR A 66 -2.46 -7.03 -10.90
N ALA A 67 -1.55 -6.07 -10.87
CA ALA A 67 -0.89 -5.50 -12.04
C ALA A 67 0.56 -5.13 -11.73
N ASN A 68 1.38 -4.97 -12.78
CA ASN A 68 2.78 -4.59 -12.63
C ASN A 68 2.90 -3.28 -11.85
N LEU A 69 3.76 -3.26 -10.83
CA LEU A 69 3.88 -2.13 -9.92
C LEU A 69 5.35 -1.88 -9.59
N ILE A 70 5.74 -0.60 -9.61
CA ILE A 70 7.05 -0.14 -9.14
C ILE A 70 6.84 0.58 -7.82
N VAL A 71 7.42 0.05 -6.75
CA VAL A 71 7.55 0.74 -5.46
C VAL A 71 8.82 1.59 -5.50
N PRO A 72 8.72 2.92 -5.54
CA PRO A 72 9.88 3.81 -5.70
C PRO A 72 10.71 3.88 -4.43
N SER A 73 11.90 4.51 -4.51
CA SER A 73 12.86 4.58 -3.40
C SER A 73 12.38 5.41 -2.20
N ASN A 74 11.42 6.32 -2.40
CA ASN A 74 10.80 7.12 -1.35
C ASN A 74 9.69 6.38 -0.58
N VAL A 75 9.42 5.10 -0.91
CA VAL A 75 8.40 4.30 -0.24
C VAL A 75 9.07 3.15 0.53
N SER A 76 8.88 3.13 1.85
CA SER A 76 9.36 2.08 2.75
C SER A 76 8.23 1.09 3.02
N LEU A 77 8.45 -0.21 2.83
CA LEU A 77 7.48 -1.26 3.16
C LEU A 77 7.84 -1.89 4.50
N ILE A 78 6.92 -1.83 5.47
CA ILE A 78 7.03 -2.54 6.74
C ILE A 78 5.97 -3.64 6.78
N PHE A 79 6.40 -4.87 6.97
CA PHE A 79 5.52 -6.03 7.10
C PHE A 79 5.38 -6.42 8.56
N ASN A 80 4.15 -6.42 9.07
CA ASN A 80 3.83 -6.98 10.38
C ASN A 80 2.99 -8.24 10.21
N SER A 81 3.40 -9.33 10.87
CA SER A 81 2.72 -10.61 10.75
C SER A 81 1.22 -10.47 11.11
N PRO A 82 0.29 -11.00 10.30
CA PRO A 82 0.49 -11.94 9.18
C PRO A 82 0.63 -11.29 7.78
N GLY A 83 0.94 -10.00 7.70
CA GLY A 83 0.96 -9.21 6.47
C GLY A 83 1.90 -9.75 5.40
N LYS A 84 1.38 -9.92 4.18
CA LYS A 84 2.14 -10.42 3.02
C LYS A 84 1.61 -9.82 1.72
N LEU A 85 2.42 -9.85 0.66
CA LEU A 85 1.98 -9.54 -0.69
C LEU A 85 1.74 -10.84 -1.46
N TYR A 86 0.55 -10.97 -2.04
CA TYR A 86 0.23 -12.04 -2.98
C TYR A 86 0.32 -11.48 -4.41
N ILE A 87 1.31 -11.92 -5.19
CA ILE A 87 1.56 -11.42 -6.54
C ILE A 87 0.89 -12.35 -7.55
N ASN A 88 -0.07 -11.81 -8.32
CA ASN A 88 -0.79 -12.60 -9.33
C ASN A 88 0.13 -13.13 -10.44
N SER A 89 -0.35 -14.17 -11.13
CA SER A 89 0.41 -14.76 -12.24
C SER A 89 0.63 -13.74 -13.36
N GLY A 90 1.85 -13.70 -13.91
CA GLY A 90 2.25 -12.75 -14.94
C GLY A 90 2.48 -11.32 -14.43
N VAL A 91 2.35 -11.06 -13.13
CA VAL A 91 2.61 -9.75 -12.52
C VAL A 91 4.05 -9.66 -12.00
N LEU A 92 4.69 -8.54 -12.30
CA LEU A 92 5.99 -8.13 -11.79
C LEU A 92 5.83 -7.01 -10.77
N LEU A 93 6.21 -7.28 -9.52
CA LEU A 93 6.43 -6.27 -8.50
C LEU A 93 7.91 -5.89 -8.46
N THR A 94 8.22 -4.62 -8.71
CA THR A 94 9.59 -4.09 -8.63
C THR A 94 9.71 -3.17 -7.42
N ILE A 95 10.59 -3.51 -6.47
CA ILE A 95 10.78 -2.74 -5.23
C ILE A 95 12.16 -2.07 -5.24
N ASN A 96 12.16 -0.73 -5.19
CA ASN A 96 13.36 0.10 -5.10
C ASN A 96 13.50 0.85 -3.76
N GLY A 97 12.48 0.75 -2.90
CA GLY A 97 12.47 1.31 -1.55
C GLY A 97 13.01 0.36 -0.50
N SER A 98 12.87 0.73 0.78
CA SER A 98 13.27 -0.15 1.87
C SER A 98 12.22 -1.21 2.16
N VAL A 99 12.66 -2.38 2.61
CA VAL A 99 11.81 -3.48 3.08
C VAL A 99 12.24 -3.85 4.47
N GLN A 100 11.30 -3.88 5.40
CA GLN A 100 11.50 -4.34 6.77
C GLN A 100 10.45 -5.38 7.12
N ALA A 101 10.89 -6.56 7.53
CA ALA A 101 10.05 -7.65 7.96
C ALA A 101 10.81 -8.57 8.92
N ASP A 102 10.08 -9.32 9.74
CA ASP A 102 10.62 -10.41 10.54
C ASP A 102 10.79 -11.69 9.70
N SER A 103 11.23 -12.79 10.30
CA SER A 103 11.44 -14.09 9.65
C SER A 103 10.13 -14.85 9.41
N TYR A 104 9.32 -14.39 8.44
CA TYR A 104 8.12 -15.08 7.97
C TYR A 104 7.82 -14.71 6.51
N GLN A 105 6.90 -15.45 5.88
CA GLN A 105 6.56 -15.28 4.46
C GLN A 105 5.85 -13.94 4.20
N ILE A 106 6.53 -13.05 3.47
CA ILE A 106 6.03 -11.74 3.06
C ILE A 106 5.76 -11.63 1.56
N PHE A 107 6.32 -12.54 0.75
CA PHE A 107 6.05 -12.65 -0.68
C PHE A 107 5.43 -14.02 -0.97
N ASP A 108 4.31 -14.01 -1.67
CA ASP A 108 3.55 -15.20 -2.03
C ASP A 108 2.94 -15.05 -3.43
N GLY A 109 2.45 -16.14 -4.00
CA GLY A 109 1.77 -16.18 -5.28
C GLY A 109 2.68 -16.52 -6.48
N PRO A 110 2.07 -16.79 -7.64
CA PRO A 110 2.77 -17.27 -8.85
C PRO A 110 3.45 -16.15 -9.67
N GLY A 111 3.37 -14.90 -9.24
CA GLY A 111 4.03 -13.78 -9.88
C GLY A 111 5.53 -13.69 -9.58
N SER A 112 6.13 -12.53 -9.81
CA SER A 112 7.55 -12.31 -9.57
C SER A 112 7.81 -11.02 -8.80
N VAL A 113 8.79 -11.07 -7.90
CA VAL A 113 9.30 -9.91 -7.17
C VAL A 113 10.73 -9.65 -7.64
N SER A 114 11.04 -8.40 -7.94
CA SER A 114 12.34 -7.95 -8.44
C SER A 114 12.72 -6.60 -7.83
N GLY A 115 13.92 -6.12 -8.14
CA GLY A 115 14.35 -4.76 -7.80
C GLY A 115 15.63 -4.74 -6.97
N LYS A 116 15.87 -3.59 -6.34
CA LYS A 116 17.04 -3.32 -5.50
C LYS A 116 16.58 -2.80 -4.15
N PHE A 117 15.69 -3.53 -3.50
CA PHE A 117 15.16 -3.11 -2.22
C PHE A 117 16.24 -3.11 -1.15
N ILE A 118 16.18 -2.10 -0.28
CA ILE A 118 17.17 -1.87 0.76
C ILE A 118 16.69 -2.55 2.04
N THR A 119 17.47 -3.51 2.55
CA THR A 119 17.19 -4.18 3.82
C THR A 119 18.50 -4.57 4.52
N PRO A 120 18.58 -4.52 5.86
CA PRO A 120 19.74 -5.02 6.59
C PRO A 120 19.91 -6.53 6.52
N THR A 121 18.84 -7.30 6.27
CA THR A 121 18.86 -8.76 6.27
C THR A 121 17.81 -9.31 5.32
N ILE A 122 18.17 -10.38 4.60
CA ILE A 122 17.26 -11.16 3.76
C ILE A 122 17.05 -12.50 4.44
N TYR A 123 15.80 -12.83 4.74
CA TYR A 123 15.42 -14.12 5.32
C TYR A 123 14.91 -15.05 4.22
N PRO A 124 15.36 -16.31 4.13
CA PRO A 124 14.77 -17.29 3.21
C PRO A 124 13.26 -17.44 3.41
N GLU A 125 12.79 -17.34 4.65
CA GLU A 125 11.39 -17.43 5.06
C GLU A 125 10.51 -16.37 4.39
N TRP A 126 11.08 -15.28 3.84
CA TRP A 126 10.30 -14.29 3.11
C TRP A 126 9.61 -14.86 1.86
N PHE A 127 10.11 -15.97 1.34
CA PHE A 127 9.69 -16.55 0.06
C PHE A 127 8.97 -17.89 0.19
N PHE A 128 9.00 -18.57 1.34
CA PHE A 128 8.36 -19.89 1.56
C PHE A 128 8.09 -20.20 3.03
#